data_AF-A0A1V1UHK6-F1
#
_entry.id   AF-A0A1V1UHK6-F1
#
_cell.length_a   1.000
_cell.length_b   1.000
_cell.length_c   1.000
_cell.angle_alpha   90.00
_cell.angle_beta   90.00
_cell.angle_gamma   90.00
#
_symmetry.space_group_name_H-M   'P 1'
#
loop_
_entity.id
_entity.type
_entity.pdbx_description
1 polymer ?
#
loop_
_entity_poly.entity_id
_entity_poly.type
_entity_poly.pdbx_seq_one_letter_code
_entity_poly.pdbx_strand_id
1 'polypeptide(L)'
;MLRNDQLDQWDRENFFHPSTHLAQFARGETPNRIITGGTGSHIEDREGNKLLDAFAGLYCVNVGYGRQDIADAIADQAKELAYYHAYVGHGTEASITLAKMVLDRAPDHMSKVYFGLSGSDANETNIKLIWYYNNILGRPEKKKIISRWRGYHGSGLMTGSLTGLHLFHQKFDLPLAQVLHTEAPYYYRRDDVNMTEEQFVAHCAAELEGLIAREGADTIAAFIGEPVLGTGGIVPPPTGYWEAIQPILEKHDILLVADEVVTGFGRLGTMFGSEHYGLKPDLITIAKGLTSAYAPLSGSIVSDKMWKVLEQGTDENGPIGHGWTYSAHPIGAAAGVANLKLLDELDLIANNREVGGYLNKTMTEALGHHPNVGEIRGEGMLCAVEFVKDRDSRTFFDAADKVGPQISAALAADHVIARAMPQGDILGFAPPFCLTKAEADEVVEKTAKAVKTILG
;
A
#
# COMPACT_ATOMS: atom_id res chain seq x y z
N MET A 1 20.53 13.80 -32.73
CA MET A 1 19.18 13.73 -33.33
C MET A 1 18.35 14.84 -32.70
N LEU A 2 17.84 15.77 -33.49
CA LEU A 2 16.84 16.73 -33.01
C LEU A 2 15.58 15.92 -32.66
N ARG A 3 15.29 15.74 -31.37
CA ARG A 3 14.02 15.16 -30.92
C ARG A 3 12.94 16.23 -31.11
N ASN A 4 12.26 16.21 -32.25
CA ASN A 4 11.11 17.09 -32.50
C ASN A 4 9.85 16.51 -31.81
N ASP A 5 9.99 16.15 -30.53
CA ASP A 5 8.92 15.62 -29.70
C ASP A 5 8.62 16.62 -28.59
N GLN A 6 7.57 17.41 -28.81
CA GLN A 6 7.16 18.48 -27.91
C GLN A 6 6.76 17.96 -26.53
N LEU A 7 6.19 16.75 -26.42
CA LEU A 7 5.80 16.21 -25.13
C LEU A 7 7.01 15.76 -24.31
N ASP A 8 8.00 15.06 -24.90
CA ASP A 8 9.27 14.72 -24.20
C ASP A 8 9.99 15.98 -23.71
N GLN A 9 9.96 17.04 -24.52
CA GLN A 9 10.53 18.33 -24.12
C GLN A 9 9.77 18.94 -22.93
N TRP A 10 8.45 19.11 -23.06
CA TRP A 10 7.64 19.73 -22.00
C TRP A 10 7.66 18.93 -20.70
N ASP A 11 7.73 17.61 -20.79
CA ASP A 11 7.87 16.70 -19.66
C ASP A 11 9.12 17.04 -18.84
N ARG A 12 10.28 17.12 -19.49
CA ARG A 12 11.57 17.42 -18.84
C ARG A 12 11.68 18.85 -18.32
N GLU A 13 11.06 19.80 -19.03
CA GLU A 13 11.14 21.22 -18.70
C GLU A 13 10.14 21.64 -17.62
N ASN A 14 8.97 20.99 -17.55
CA ASN A 14 7.84 21.52 -16.78
C ASN A 14 7.23 20.53 -15.78
N PHE A 15 7.52 19.22 -15.86
CA PHE A 15 6.88 18.25 -14.97
C PHE A 15 7.83 17.76 -13.86
N PHE A 16 7.53 18.14 -12.61
CA PHE A 16 8.14 17.55 -11.42
C PHE A 16 7.49 16.21 -11.09
N HIS A 17 8.07 15.13 -11.58
CA HIS A 17 7.64 13.76 -11.30
C HIS A 17 7.84 13.32 -9.84
N PRO A 18 6.90 12.51 -9.28
CA PRO A 18 7.11 11.85 -8.00
C PRO A 18 8.19 10.77 -8.10
N SER A 19 9.02 10.64 -7.06
CA SER A 19 10.01 9.54 -6.93
C SER A 19 10.98 9.39 -8.13
N THR A 20 11.38 10.50 -8.75
CA THR A 20 12.27 10.53 -9.92
C THR A 20 13.56 11.28 -9.61
N HIS A 21 14.70 10.85 -10.16
CA HIS A 21 15.95 11.60 -10.05
C HIS A 21 15.85 12.89 -10.88
N LEU A 22 15.56 14.02 -10.21
CA LEU A 22 15.21 15.30 -10.86
C LEU A 22 16.24 15.77 -11.90
N ALA A 23 17.51 15.83 -11.53
CA ALA A 23 18.54 16.37 -12.43
C ALA A 23 18.80 15.47 -13.65
N GLN A 24 18.90 14.16 -13.46
CA GLN A 24 19.07 13.20 -14.55
C GLN A 24 17.88 13.23 -15.52
N PHE A 25 16.65 13.31 -14.99
CA PHE A 25 15.46 13.39 -15.82
C PHE A 25 15.40 14.67 -16.65
N ALA A 26 15.58 15.82 -15.99
CA ALA A 26 15.57 17.13 -16.64
C ALA A 26 16.67 17.27 -17.71
N ARG A 27 17.84 16.65 -17.50
CA ARG A 27 18.97 16.68 -18.46
C ARG A 27 18.90 15.61 -19.55
N GLY A 28 17.87 14.76 -19.59
CA GLY A 28 17.77 13.72 -20.62
C GLY A 28 18.64 12.49 -20.37
N GLU A 29 19.21 12.34 -19.17
CA GLU A 29 20.14 11.26 -18.81
C GLU A 29 19.41 9.95 -18.47
N THR A 30 18.14 10.05 -18.05
CA THR A 30 17.26 8.89 -17.84
C THR A 30 16.14 8.86 -18.88
N PRO A 31 15.75 7.66 -19.35
CA PRO A 31 14.62 7.51 -20.26
C PRO A 31 13.33 7.94 -19.57
N ASN A 32 12.37 8.40 -20.36
CA ASN A 32 10.96 8.54 -19.96
C ASN A 32 10.12 7.53 -20.75
N ARG A 33 8.90 7.29 -20.28
CA ARG A 33 7.90 6.46 -20.96
C ARG A 33 6.55 7.14 -20.80
N ILE A 34 5.89 7.44 -21.92
CA ILE A 34 4.57 8.06 -21.93
C ILE A 34 3.54 6.98 -22.22
N ILE A 35 2.70 6.66 -21.24
CA ILE A 35 1.64 5.64 -21.35
C ILE A 35 0.40 6.26 -22.00
N THR A 36 -0.19 5.59 -22.98
CA THR A 36 -1.34 6.09 -23.76
C THR A 36 -2.61 5.28 -23.54
N GLY A 37 -2.50 4.02 -23.12
CA GLY A 37 -3.66 3.16 -22.88
C GLY A 37 -3.30 1.86 -22.18
N GLY A 38 -4.30 1.00 -22.03
CA GLY A 38 -4.15 -0.33 -21.46
C GLY A 38 -5.44 -1.14 -21.51
N THR A 39 -5.34 -2.46 -21.42
CA THR A 39 -6.47 -3.38 -21.38
C THR A 39 -6.08 -4.62 -20.58
N GLY A 40 -6.94 -5.03 -19.63
CA GLY A 40 -6.65 -6.18 -18.77
C GLY A 40 -5.37 -5.95 -17.94
N SER A 41 -4.39 -6.83 -18.06
CA SER A 41 -3.10 -6.70 -17.37
C SER A 41 -2.03 -5.93 -18.17
N HIS A 42 -2.37 -5.41 -19.35
CA HIS A 42 -1.40 -4.79 -20.26
C HIS A 42 -1.57 -3.27 -20.36
N ILE A 43 -0.45 -2.58 -20.50
CA ILE A 43 -0.37 -1.15 -20.84
C ILE A 43 0.32 -0.96 -22.19
N GLU A 44 0.06 0.18 -22.83
CA GLU A 44 0.69 0.56 -24.10
C GLU A 44 1.34 1.94 -23.95
N ASP A 45 2.61 2.05 -24.36
CA ASP A 45 3.29 3.34 -24.45
C ASP A 45 3.05 4.00 -25.81
N ARG A 46 3.42 5.28 -25.92
CA ARG A 46 3.21 6.08 -27.12
C ARG A 46 4.05 5.61 -28.31
N GLU A 47 5.09 4.84 -28.05
CA GLU A 47 5.93 4.19 -29.06
C GLU A 47 5.31 2.88 -29.57
N GLY A 48 4.14 2.48 -29.05
CA GLY A 48 3.38 1.29 -29.44
C GLY A 48 3.87 0.00 -28.76
N ASN A 49 4.73 0.10 -27.75
CA ASN A 49 5.15 -1.06 -26.99
C ASN A 49 4.01 -1.46 -26.04
N LYS A 50 3.60 -2.72 -26.14
CA LYS A 50 2.70 -3.34 -25.17
C LYS A 50 3.53 -3.98 -24.08
N LEU A 51 3.19 -3.71 -22.82
CA LEU A 51 3.88 -4.25 -21.65
C LEU A 51 2.87 -4.92 -20.73
N LEU A 52 3.20 -6.13 -20.28
CA LEU A 52 2.49 -6.80 -19.21
C LEU A 52 2.83 -6.11 -17.89
N ASP A 53 1.86 -5.44 -17.28
CA ASP A 53 2.03 -4.77 -16.01
C ASP A 53 1.83 -5.72 -14.84
N ALA A 54 2.93 -6.34 -14.40
CA ALA A 54 2.92 -7.24 -13.26
C ALA A 54 2.94 -6.49 -11.90
N PHE A 55 2.63 -5.18 -11.88
CA PHE A 55 2.59 -4.35 -10.67
C PHE A 55 1.29 -3.54 -10.48
N ALA A 56 0.37 -3.59 -11.46
CA ALA A 56 -0.91 -2.88 -11.45
C ALA A 56 -0.75 -1.38 -11.14
N GLY A 57 0.13 -0.70 -11.87
CA GLY A 57 0.58 0.66 -11.64
C GLY A 57 1.42 0.76 -10.37
N LEU A 58 0.75 0.90 -9.23
CA LEU A 58 1.36 0.90 -7.90
C LEU A 58 0.44 0.15 -6.93
N TYR A 59 0.29 -1.17 -7.11
CA TYR A 59 -0.60 -2.03 -6.32
C TYR A 59 -2.09 -1.63 -6.42
N CYS A 60 -2.49 -0.93 -7.49
CA CYS A 60 -3.75 -0.19 -7.46
C CYS A 60 -4.74 -0.55 -8.56
N VAL A 61 -4.31 -0.91 -9.77
CA VAL A 61 -5.26 -1.21 -10.87
C VAL A 61 -5.79 -2.64 -10.74
N ASN A 62 -6.47 -2.94 -9.63
CA ASN A 62 -6.85 -4.29 -9.22
C ASN A 62 -7.76 -4.97 -10.23
N VAL A 63 -8.77 -4.28 -10.77
CA VAL A 63 -9.68 -4.87 -11.78
C VAL A 63 -9.10 -4.91 -13.20
N GLY A 64 -7.87 -4.43 -13.40
CA GLY A 64 -7.23 -4.30 -14.72
C GLY A 64 -7.60 -3.02 -15.45
N TYR A 65 -6.88 -2.74 -16.53
CA TYR A 65 -7.01 -1.56 -17.37
C TYR A 65 -8.19 -1.65 -18.35
N GLY A 66 -8.68 -0.50 -18.81
CA GLY A 66 -9.63 -0.40 -19.93
C GLY A 66 -11.10 -0.73 -19.62
N ARG A 67 -11.47 -0.91 -18.34
CA ARG A 67 -12.88 -1.10 -17.91
C ARG A 67 -13.78 0.07 -18.30
N GLN A 68 -14.61 -0.16 -19.33
CA GLN A 68 -15.61 0.82 -19.77
C GLN A 68 -16.68 1.05 -18.72
N ASP A 69 -17.09 0.02 -17.97
CA ASP A 69 -18.13 0.16 -16.94
C ASP A 69 -17.79 1.22 -15.87
N ILE A 70 -16.51 1.32 -15.49
CA ILE A 70 -16.04 2.33 -14.53
C ILE A 70 -15.91 3.70 -15.22
N ALA A 71 -15.43 3.73 -16.47
CA ALA A 71 -15.30 4.96 -17.24
C ALA A 71 -16.68 5.62 -17.51
N ASP A 72 -17.67 4.82 -17.85
CA ASP A 72 -19.05 5.26 -18.09
C ASP A 72 -19.69 5.76 -16.79
N ALA A 73 -19.51 5.06 -15.67
CA ALA A 73 -19.98 5.52 -14.36
C ALA A 73 -19.36 6.87 -13.95
N ILE A 74 -18.07 7.08 -14.23
CA ILE A 74 -17.40 8.36 -14.04
C ILE A 74 -18.01 9.44 -14.95
N ALA A 75 -18.17 9.13 -16.24
CA ALA A 75 -18.68 10.06 -17.24
C ALA A 75 -20.11 10.50 -16.92
N ASP A 76 -20.97 9.58 -16.48
CA ASP A 76 -22.35 9.87 -16.14
C ASP A 76 -22.45 10.70 -14.87
N GLN A 77 -21.69 10.38 -13.82
CA GLN A 77 -21.63 11.22 -12.62
C GLN A 77 -21.09 12.62 -12.94
N ALA A 78 -20.11 12.76 -13.84
CA ALA A 78 -19.57 14.05 -14.25
C ALA A 78 -20.60 14.91 -15.01
N LYS A 79 -21.45 14.30 -15.84
CA LYS A 79 -22.55 14.98 -16.54
C LYS A 79 -23.66 15.42 -15.58
N GLU A 80 -24.00 14.57 -14.62
CA GLU A 80 -25.06 14.86 -13.65
C GLU A 80 -24.62 15.91 -12.63
N LEU A 81 -23.51 15.67 -11.95
CA LEU A 81 -22.90 16.59 -11.00
C LEU A 81 -21.44 16.21 -10.77
N ALA A 82 -20.54 16.92 -11.43
CA ALA A 82 -19.11 16.70 -11.24
C ALA A 82 -18.66 16.93 -9.79
N TYR A 83 -19.14 18.01 -9.16
CA TYR A 83 -18.73 18.36 -7.80
C TYR A 83 -19.79 19.20 -7.06
N TYR A 84 -20.01 18.82 -5.80
CA TYR A 84 -20.47 19.67 -4.72
C TYR A 84 -19.80 19.17 -3.42
N HIS A 85 -19.71 20.00 -2.39
CA HIS A 85 -19.02 19.61 -1.16
C HIS A 85 -19.84 18.63 -0.30
N ALA A 86 -19.16 17.85 0.55
CA ALA A 86 -19.80 17.00 1.58
C ALA A 86 -19.81 17.63 3.00
N TYR A 87 -19.64 18.95 3.10
CA TYR A 87 -19.65 19.66 4.37
C TYR A 87 -21.07 19.80 4.94
N VAL A 88 -21.18 19.88 6.27
CA VAL A 88 -22.42 20.20 7.00
C VAL A 88 -23.61 19.30 6.62
N GLY A 89 -23.36 17.99 6.49
CA GLY A 89 -24.41 17.01 6.19
C GLY A 89 -24.86 16.93 4.73
N HIS A 90 -24.21 17.67 3.82
CA HIS A 90 -24.41 17.46 2.38
C HIS A 90 -23.72 16.18 1.92
N GLY A 91 -24.19 15.64 0.80
CA GLY A 91 -23.62 14.46 0.16
C GLY A 91 -24.25 14.22 -1.20
N THR A 92 -23.83 13.15 -1.85
CA THR A 92 -24.42 12.67 -3.11
C THR A 92 -24.87 11.23 -2.96
N GLU A 93 -25.76 10.78 -3.85
CA GLU A 93 -26.17 9.38 -3.88
C GLU A 93 -24.96 8.44 -4.02
N ALA A 94 -24.00 8.77 -4.89
CA ALA A 94 -22.78 7.99 -5.07
C ALA A 94 -21.93 7.88 -3.78
N SER A 95 -21.73 8.97 -3.05
CA SER A 95 -20.92 8.96 -1.81
C SER A 95 -21.60 8.21 -0.67
N ILE A 96 -22.91 8.37 -0.51
CA ILE A 96 -23.71 7.62 0.48
C ILE A 96 -23.71 6.13 0.15
N THR A 97 -23.91 5.78 -1.12
CA THR A 97 -23.89 4.40 -1.61
C THR A 97 -22.52 3.77 -1.39
N LEU A 98 -21.44 4.47 -1.74
CA LEU A 98 -20.08 3.95 -1.55
C LEU A 98 -19.77 3.73 -0.07
N ALA A 99 -20.13 4.66 0.82
CA ALA A 99 -19.92 4.50 2.26
C ALA A 99 -20.61 3.21 2.77
N LYS A 100 -21.84 2.95 2.33
CA LYS A 100 -22.57 1.72 2.66
C LYS A 100 -21.88 0.48 2.11
N MET A 101 -21.47 0.50 0.83
CA MET A 101 -20.77 -0.63 0.20
C MET A 101 -19.42 -0.94 0.86
N VAL A 102 -18.69 0.08 1.30
CA VAL A 102 -17.46 -0.11 2.07
C VAL A 102 -17.76 -0.76 3.42
N LEU A 103 -18.76 -0.27 4.17
CA LEU A 103 -19.11 -0.85 5.47
C LEU A 103 -19.66 -2.27 5.37
N ASP A 104 -20.40 -2.60 4.32
CA ASP A 104 -20.88 -3.98 4.07
C ASP A 104 -19.76 -5.00 3.86
N ARG A 105 -18.54 -4.52 3.57
CA ARG A 105 -17.35 -5.33 3.33
C ARG A 105 -16.33 -5.23 4.45
N ALA A 106 -16.44 -4.23 5.31
CA ALA A 106 -15.53 -4.01 6.43
C ALA A 106 -15.88 -4.95 7.60
N PRO A 107 -14.97 -5.15 8.58
CA PRO A 107 -15.28 -5.91 9.80
C PRO A 107 -16.50 -5.34 10.54
N ASP A 108 -17.32 -6.22 11.13
CA ASP A 108 -18.64 -5.89 11.71
C ASP A 108 -18.64 -4.77 12.76
N HIS A 109 -17.51 -4.52 13.45
CA HIS A 109 -17.40 -3.47 14.47
C HIS A 109 -17.07 -2.06 13.90
N MET A 110 -17.08 -1.91 12.58
CA MET A 110 -16.87 -0.65 11.87
C MET A 110 -18.18 0.15 11.69
N SER A 111 -18.08 1.48 11.76
CA SER A 111 -19.25 2.36 11.89
C SER A 111 -19.43 3.39 10.77
N LYS A 112 -18.34 4.06 10.38
CA LYS A 112 -18.35 5.23 9.48
C LYS A 112 -17.14 5.22 8.57
N VAL A 113 -17.27 5.90 7.43
CA VAL A 113 -16.18 6.15 6.49
C VAL A 113 -16.04 7.65 6.30
N TYR A 114 -14.83 8.17 6.47
CA TYR A 114 -14.46 9.52 6.05
C TYR A 114 -13.64 9.42 4.77
N PHE A 115 -13.98 10.18 3.72
CA PHE A 115 -13.30 10.09 2.42
C PHE A 115 -12.27 11.21 2.19
N GLY A 116 -11.14 10.84 1.59
CA GLY A 116 -10.12 11.76 1.07
C GLY A 116 -9.75 11.39 -0.38
N LEU A 117 -8.50 11.64 -0.80
CA LEU A 117 -8.03 11.39 -2.16
C LEU A 117 -6.81 10.47 -2.25
N SER A 118 -6.10 10.25 -1.15
CA SER A 118 -4.85 9.49 -1.09
C SER A 118 -4.70 8.73 0.22
N GLY A 119 -3.96 7.61 0.22
CA GLY A 119 -3.65 6.92 1.48
C GLY A 119 -2.94 7.83 2.50
N SER A 120 -2.15 8.79 2.03
CA SER A 120 -1.49 9.79 2.88
C SER A 120 -2.49 10.69 3.61
N ASP A 121 -3.53 11.22 2.95
CA ASP A 121 -4.51 12.08 3.63
C ASP A 121 -5.46 11.30 4.55
N ALA A 122 -5.69 10.01 4.26
CA ALA A 122 -6.44 9.14 5.14
C ALA A 122 -5.65 8.83 6.43
N ASN A 123 -4.35 8.55 6.32
CA ASN A 123 -3.49 8.42 7.51
C ASN A 123 -3.31 9.75 8.25
N GLU A 124 -3.24 10.89 7.56
CA GLU A 124 -3.26 12.22 8.19
C GLU A 124 -4.56 12.44 8.99
N THR A 125 -5.69 12.05 8.40
CA THR A 125 -6.99 12.05 9.07
C THR A 125 -6.98 11.15 10.32
N ASN A 126 -6.44 9.93 10.21
CA ASN A 126 -6.34 9.01 11.34
C ASN A 126 -5.55 9.60 12.50
N ILE A 127 -4.41 10.26 12.24
CA ILE A 127 -3.63 10.94 13.28
C ILE A 127 -4.47 12.00 14.00
N LYS A 128 -5.20 12.84 13.24
CA LYS A 128 -6.08 13.86 13.82
C LYS A 128 -7.19 13.23 14.67
N LEU A 129 -7.81 12.16 14.19
CA LEU A 129 -8.86 11.43 14.92
C LEU A 129 -8.31 10.80 16.21
N ILE A 130 -7.13 10.19 16.18
CA ILE A 130 -6.47 9.59 17.35
C ILE A 130 -6.18 10.65 18.42
N TRP A 131 -5.65 11.80 18.02
CA TRP A 131 -5.36 12.89 18.96
C TRP A 131 -6.64 13.53 19.52
N TYR A 132 -7.64 13.76 18.67
CA TYR A 132 -8.94 14.29 19.09
C TYR A 132 -9.63 13.32 20.06
N TYR A 133 -9.68 12.03 19.73
CA TYR A 133 -10.20 10.96 20.59
C TYR A 133 -9.59 11.01 22.00
N ASN A 134 -8.26 11.10 22.09
CA ASN A 134 -7.58 11.17 23.38
C ASN A 134 -7.83 12.49 24.13
N ASN A 135 -7.98 13.61 23.42
CA ASN A 135 -8.33 14.89 24.05
C ASN A 135 -9.74 14.86 24.66
N ILE A 136 -10.73 14.29 23.96
CA ILE A 136 -12.10 14.14 24.48
C ILE A 136 -12.12 13.27 25.74
N LEU A 137 -11.29 12.23 25.78
CA LEU A 137 -11.15 11.37 26.96
C LEU A 137 -10.32 11.99 28.10
N GLY A 138 -9.87 13.25 27.98
CA GLY A 138 -9.06 13.91 28.99
C GLY A 138 -7.63 13.37 29.10
N ARG A 139 -7.07 12.81 28.03
CA ARG A 139 -5.73 12.20 27.96
C ARG A 139 -4.79 13.00 27.03
N PRO A 140 -4.42 14.23 27.41
CA PRO A 140 -3.67 15.12 26.52
C PRO A 140 -2.25 14.64 26.20
N GLU A 141 -1.65 13.79 27.03
CA GLU A 141 -0.30 13.25 26.80
C GLU A 141 -0.30 11.98 25.93
N LYS A 142 -1.45 11.29 25.80
CA LYS A 142 -1.58 10.04 25.03
C LYS A 142 -1.66 10.33 23.53
N LYS A 143 -0.51 10.59 22.90
CA LYS A 143 -0.40 11.14 21.53
C LYS A 143 0.63 10.46 20.63
N LYS A 144 1.59 9.73 21.19
CA LYS A 144 2.62 9.06 20.39
C LYS A 144 2.00 7.93 19.56
N ILE A 145 2.52 7.73 18.36
CA ILE A 145 2.08 6.69 17.44
C ILE A 145 3.27 5.80 17.14
N ILE A 146 3.14 4.50 17.43
CA ILE A 146 4.14 3.51 17.10
C ILE A 146 3.86 3.01 15.67
N SER A 147 4.82 3.19 14.79
CA SER A 147 4.90 2.55 13.48
C SER A 147 5.98 1.47 13.52
N ARG A 148 6.35 0.90 12.37
CA ARG A 148 7.36 -0.14 12.23
C ARG A 148 8.41 0.28 11.22
N TRP A 149 9.66 -0.13 11.43
CA TRP A 149 10.66 -0.04 10.38
C TRP A 149 10.18 -0.78 9.13
N ARG A 150 10.51 -0.22 7.96
CA ARG A 150 10.03 -0.62 6.62
C ARG A 150 8.53 -0.42 6.33
N GLY A 151 7.70 -0.02 7.30
CA GLY A 151 6.31 0.40 7.05
C GLY A 151 6.21 1.53 6.03
N TYR A 152 5.15 1.58 5.24
CA TYR A 152 4.89 2.68 4.31
C TYR A 152 3.46 3.21 4.48
N HIS A 153 3.36 4.42 5.03
CA HIS A 153 2.09 5.02 5.46
C HIS A 153 1.82 6.37 4.78
N GLY A 154 2.61 6.72 3.76
CA GLY A 154 2.45 7.94 2.98
C GLY A 154 3.77 8.72 2.86
N SER A 155 3.65 9.93 2.30
CA SER A 155 4.80 10.77 1.92
C SER A 155 4.63 12.24 2.33
N GLY A 156 3.73 12.54 3.28
CA GLY A 156 3.61 13.86 3.90
C GLY A 156 4.63 14.06 5.03
N LEU A 157 4.42 15.05 5.90
CA LEU A 157 5.29 15.25 7.07
C LEU A 157 5.00 14.23 8.18
N MET A 158 3.75 14.18 8.67
CA MET A 158 3.39 13.18 9.68
C MET A 158 3.32 11.78 9.09
N THR A 159 2.69 11.60 7.92
CA THR A 159 2.64 10.29 7.25
C THR A 159 3.99 9.81 6.74
N GLY A 160 4.88 10.72 6.31
CA GLY A 160 6.27 10.39 6.02
C GLY A 160 7.04 10.01 7.28
N SER A 161 6.71 10.60 8.45
CA SER A 161 7.27 10.18 9.74
C SER A 161 6.78 8.78 10.13
N LEU A 162 5.51 8.44 9.86
CA LEU A 162 4.99 7.09 10.08
C LEU A 162 5.72 6.08 9.19
N THR A 163 6.01 6.41 7.94
CA THR A 163 6.79 5.56 7.02
C THR A 163 8.15 5.18 7.61
N GLY A 164 8.44 3.90 7.79
CA GLY A 164 9.70 3.38 8.32
C GLY A 164 10.80 3.21 7.26
N LEU A 165 10.81 4.02 6.20
CA LEU A 165 11.79 3.93 5.11
C LEU A 165 12.60 5.24 5.05
N HIS A 166 13.90 5.17 5.36
CA HIS A 166 14.80 6.35 5.38
C HIS A 166 14.74 7.25 4.14
N LEU A 167 14.40 6.74 2.95
CA LEU A 167 14.24 7.57 1.74
C LEU A 167 13.23 8.70 1.93
N PHE A 168 12.18 8.46 2.71
CA PHE A 168 11.14 9.44 3.00
C PHE A 168 11.49 10.35 4.18
N HIS A 169 12.63 10.13 4.83
CA HIS A 169 13.10 10.92 5.97
C HIS A 169 14.27 11.83 5.64
N GLN A 170 15.22 11.31 4.87
CA GLN A 170 16.47 11.99 4.58
C GLN A 170 16.22 13.31 3.87
N LYS A 171 16.78 14.39 4.41
CA LYS A 171 16.64 15.76 3.91
C LYS A 171 15.23 16.36 4.05
N PHE A 172 14.36 15.74 4.87
CA PHE A 172 13.02 16.25 5.21
C PHE A 172 12.80 16.47 6.71
N ASP A 173 13.85 16.30 7.53
CA ASP A 173 13.82 16.44 8.99
C ASP A 173 12.78 15.54 9.69
N LEU A 174 12.59 14.33 9.16
CA LEU A 174 11.67 13.31 9.70
C LEU A 174 12.46 12.16 10.36
N PRO A 175 11.84 11.42 11.30
CA PRO A 175 10.45 11.54 11.78
C PRO A 175 10.21 12.68 12.77
N LEU A 176 8.97 13.19 12.81
CA LEU A 176 8.50 14.13 13.83
C LEU A 176 8.30 13.42 15.19
N ALA A 177 8.47 14.17 16.27
CA ALA A 177 8.65 13.65 17.63
C ALA A 177 7.52 12.75 18.17
N GLN A 178 6.29 12.87 17.65
CA GLN A 178 5.16 12.05 18.05
C GLN A 178 5.17 10.66 17.42
N VAL A 179 6.11 10.37 16.52
CA VAL A 179 6.19 9.07 15.85
C VAL A 179 7.39 8.27 16.35
N LEU A 180 7.15 7.01 16.65
CA LEU A 180 8.14 6.02 17.05
C LEU A 180 8.14 4.87 16.04
N HIS A 181 9.23 4.12 15.96
CA HIS A 181 9.32 2.90 15.15
C HIS A 181 9.77 1.73 16.01
N THR A 182 9.00 0.64 15.99
CA THR A 182 9.42 -0.68 16.49
C THR A 182 9.94 -1.56 15.35
N GLU A 183 10.29 -2.80 15.69
CA GLU A 183 10.85 -3.79 14.77
C GLU A 183 10.04 -3.97 13.47
N ALA A 184 10.77 -4.17 12.37
CA ALA A 184 10.17 -4.63 11.13
C ALA A 184 9.82 -6.13 11.29
N PRO A 185 8.58 -6.57 11.03
CA PRO A 185 8.21 -7.99 11.09
C PRO A 185 8.71 -8.73 9.86
N TYR A 186 10.03 -8.81 9.70
CA TYR A 186 10.70 -9.32 8.51
C TYR A 186 11.68 -10.42 8.88
N TYR A 187 11.14 -11.65 8.97
CA TYR A 187 11.87 -12.81 9.47
C TYR A 187 13.18 -13.08 8.71
N TYR A 188 13.20 -12.95 7.39
CA TYR A 188 14.41 -13.18 6.59
C TYR A 188 15.55 -12.20 6.89
N ARG A 189 15.24 -10.99 7.36
CA ARG A 189 16.24 -9.96 7.70
C ARG A 189 16.52 -9.84 9.21
N ARG A 190 16.06 -10.79 10.02
CA ARG A 190 16.39 -10.84 11.45
C ARG A 190 17.91 -10.88 11.67
N ASP A 191 18.38 -10.20 12.71
CA ASP A 191 19.80 -10.13 13.05
C ASP A 191 20.35 -11.49 13.52
N ASP A 192 19.64 -12.15 14.44
CA ASP A 192 20.01 -13.51 14.87
C ASP A 192 19.40 -14.56 13.95
N VAL A 193 20.24 -15.02 13.04
CA VAL A 193 19.93 -16.04 12.04
C VAL A 193 19.47 -17.37 12.63
N ASN A 194 19.79 -17.66 13.89
CA ASN A 194 19.42 -18.91 14.55
C ASN A 194 18.03 -18.86 15.19
N MET A 195 17.42 -17.68 15.31
CA MET A 195 16.03 -17.59 15.76
C MET A 195 15.12 -18.32 14.78
N THR A 196 14.28 -19.18 15.33
CA THR A 196 13.06 -19.70 14.68
C THR A 196 12.06 -18.56 14.44
N GLU A 197 11.06 -18.81 13.62
CA GLU A 197 10.03 -17.81 13.31
C GLU A 197 9.24 -17.43 14.57
N GLU A 198 8.90 -18.41 15.41
CA GLU A 198 8.22 -18.18 16.68
C GLU A 198 9.08 -17.37 17.67
N GLN A 199 10.39 -17.62 17.71
CA GLN A 199 11.32 -16.83 18.52
C GLN A 199 11.45 -15.39 18.01
N PHE A 200 11.44 -15.20 16.70
CA PHE A 200 11.46 -13.86 16.10
C PHE A 200 10.16 -13.10 16.39
N VAL A 201 8.99 -13.75 16.34
CA VAL A 201 7.72 -13.15 16.78
C VAL A 201 7.79 -12.74 18.25
N ALA A 202 8.28 -13.61 19.13
CA ALA A 202 8.45 -13.30 20.54
C ALA A 202 9.42 -12.12 20.75
N HIS A 203 10.48 -12.02 19.94
CA HIS A 203 11.41 -10.90 19.95
C HIS A 203 10.71 -9.58 19.54
N CYS A 204 9.96 -9.56 18.43
CA CYS A 204 9.20 -8.36 18.03
C CYS A 204 8.20 -7.91 19.10
N ALA A 205 7.51 -8.86 19.74
CA ALA A 205 6.57 -8.57 20.83
C ALA A 205 7.30 -7.98 22.06
N ALA A 206 8.46 -8.55 22.42
CA ALA A 206 9.27 -8.05 23.53
C ALA A 206 9.83 -6.65 23.26
N GLU A 207 10.28 -6.35 22.03
CA GLU A 207 10.74 -5.01 21.66
C GLU A 207 9.60 -3.98 21.70
N LEU A 208 8.39 -4.35 21.28
CA LEU A 208 7.20 -3.51 21.43
C LEU A 208 6.87 -3.23 22.89
N GLU A 209 6.79 -4.25 23.75
CA GLU A 209 6.56 -4.05 25.19
C GLU A 209 7.66 -3.20 25.83
N GLY A 210 8.92 -3.43 25.45
CA GLY A 210 10.07 -2.65 25.89
C GLY A 210 9.96 -1.18 25.49
N LEU A 211 9.56 -0.90 24.25
CA LEU A 211 9.32 0.47 23.78
C LEU A 211 8.18 1.14 24.56
N ILE A 212 7.05 0.44 24.76
CA ILE A 212 5.92 0.96 25.53
C ILE A 212 6.34 1.28 26.97
N ALA A 213 7.14 0.42 27.60
CA ALA A 213 7.64 0.63 28.95
C ALA A 213 8.58 1.84 29.05
N ARG A 214 9.46 2.05 28.05
CA ARG A 214 10.39 3.20 28.01
C ARG A 214 9.66 4.53 27.84
N GLU A 215 8.65 4.56 26.98
CA GLU A 215 7.93 5.79 26.61
C GLU A 215 6.79 6.12 27.58
N GLY A 216 6.27 5.10 28.28
CA GLY A 216 5.09 5.17 29.12
C GLY A 216 3.80 4.96 28.30
N ALA A 217 3.03 3.94 28.65
CA ALA A 217 1.78 3.57 27.96
C ALA A 217 0.75 4.72 27.90
N ASP A 218 0.71 5.57 28.91
CA ASP A 218 -0.16 6.74 28.98
C ASP A 218 0.22 7.85 27.98
N THR A 219 1.37 7.73 27.31
CA THR A 219 1.80 8.65 26.25
C THR A 219 1.56 8.11 24.83
N ILE A 220 1.29 6.81 24.69
CA ILE A 220 1.14 6.15 23.39
C ILE A 220 -0.33 5.96 23.06
N ALA A 221 -0.76 6.57 21.96
CA ALA A 221 -2.14 6.61 21.51
C ALA A 221 -2.51 5.45 20.59
N ALA A 222 -1.61 5.10 19.67
CA ALA A 222 -1.91 4.14 18.61
C ALA A 222 -0.68 3.38 18.13
N PHE A 223 -0.94 2.23 17.54
CA PHE A 223 -0.03 1.45 16.73
C PHE A 223 -0.58 1.38 15.31
N ILE A 224 0.24 1.69 14.30
CA ILE A 224 -0.12 1.56 12.89
C ILE A 224 0.68 0.45 12.22
N GLY A 225 0.00 -0.37 11.42
CA GLY A 225 0.67 -1.34 10.57
C GLY A 225 -0.17 -1.79 9.38
N GLU A 226 0.48 -1.89 8.23
CA GLU A 226 -0.03 -2.67 7.10
C GLU A 226 -0.11 -4.16 7.51
N PRO A 227 -1.20 -4.89 7.21
CA PRO A 227 -1.29 -6.33 7.46
C PRO A 227 -0.12 -7.11 6.84
N VAL A 228 0.26 -6.73 5.60
CA VAL A 228 1.48 -7.13 4.87
C VAL A 228 2.23 -5.87 4.50
N LEU A 229 3.55 -5.79 4.73
CA LEU A 229 4.33 -4.64 4.28
C LEU A 229 4.34 -4.58 2.74
N GLY A 230 3.79 -3.52 2.14
CA GLY A 230 3.78 -3.34 0.69
C GLY A 230 5.10 -2.79 0.18
N THR A 231 5.22 -1.45 0.15
CA THR A 231 6.43 -0.76 -0.34
C THR A 231 7.69 -1.15 0.44
N GLY A 232 7.55 -1.59 1.70
CA GLY A 232 8.61 -2.13 2.53
C GLY A 232 9.27 -3.41 2.00
N GLY A 233 8.73 -4.04 0.96
CA GLY A 233 9.37 -5.17 0.29
C GLY A 233 8.46 -6.39 0.07
N ILE A 234 7.14 -6.24 0.14
CA ILE A 234 6.17 -7.34 0.05
C ILE A 234 6.53 -8.40 1.10
N VAL A 235 6.30 -8.06 2.37
CA VAL A 235 6.70 -8.90 3.51
C VAL A 235 5.44 -9.34 4.26
N PRO A 236 4.95 -10.56 4.01
CA PRO A 236 3.96 -11.19 4.88
C PRO A 236 4.50 -11.23 6.32
N PRO A 237 3.65 -10.97 7.33
CA PRO A 237 4.08 -11.06 8.71
C PRO A 237 4.44 -12.51 9.05
N PRO A 238 5.41 -12.74 9.97
CA PRO A 238 5.68 -14.08 10.46
C PRO A 238 4.43 -14.71 11.09
N THR A 239 4.31 -16.03 11.00
CA THR A 239 3.16 -16.77 11.56
C THR A 239 3.02 -16.47 13.07
N GLY A 240 1.82 -16.05 13.50
CA GLY A 240 1.56 -15.72 14.91
C GLY A 240 1.89 -14.27 15.30
N TYR A 241 2.42 -13.45 14.38
CA TYR A 241 2.81 -12.06 14.68
C TYR A 241 1.64 -11.22 15.17
N TRP A 242 0.52 -11.18 14.43
CA TRP A 242 -0.62 -10.34 14.82
C TRP A 242 -1.33 -10.86 16.07
N GLU A 243 -1.32 -12.17 16.31
CA GLU A 243 -1.80 -12.80 17.54
C GLU A 243 -0.94 -12.44 18.76
N ALA A 244 0.36 -12.21 18.57
CA ALA A 244 1.26 -11.79 19.64
C ALA A 244 1.18 -10.27 19.92
N ILE A 245 0.99 -9.44 18.89
CA ILE A 245 1.00 -7.97 19.02
C ILE A 245 -0.31 -7.42 19.59
N GLN A 246 -1.47 -7.90 19.11
CA GLN A 246 -2.77 -7.33 19.52
C GLN A 246 -3.03 -7.36 21.03
N PRO A 247 -2.75 -8.45 21.77
CA PRO A 247 -2.94 -8.47 23.23
C PRO A 247 -2.08 -7.46 23.98
N ILE A 248 -0.90 -7.12 23.46
CA ILE A 248 -0.02 -6.09 24.03
C ILE A 248 -0.69 -4.71 23.89
N LEU A 249 -1.21 -4.41 22.69
CA LEU A 249 -1.90 -3.16 22.43
C LEU A 249 -3.14 -3.02 23.31
N GLU A 250 -3.95 -4.08 23.43
CA GLU A 250 -5.15 -4.11 24.28
C GLU A 250 -4.80 -3.88 25.76
N LYS A 251 -3.79 -4.59 26.29
CA LYS A 251 -3.30 -4.46 27.67
C LYS A 251 -2.92 -3.02 28.03
N HIS A 252 -2.44 -2.24 27.07
CA HIS A 252 -1.96 -0.86 27.27
C HIS A 252 -2.94 0.21 26.76
N ASP A 253 -4.16 -0.18 26.37
CA ASP A 253 -5.16 0.69 25.75
C ASP A 253 -4.56 1.53 24.60
N ILE A 254 -3.88 0.87 23.68
CA ILE A 254 -3.30 1.47 22.48
C ILE A 254 -4.18 1.10 21.30
N LEU A 255 -4.64 2.10 20.54
CA LEU A 255 -5.50 1.88 19.38
C LEU A 255 -4.75 1.16 18.25
N LEU A 256 -5.42 0.27 17.53
CA LEU A 256 -4.84 -0.38 16.34
C LEU A 256 -5.33 0.30 15.06
N VAL A 257 -4.41 0.75 14.22
CA VAL A 257 -4.67 1.24 12.87
C VAL A 257 -4.17 0.21 11.86
N ALA A 258 -5.09 -0.44 11.15
CA ALA A 258 -4.74 -1.31 10.03
C ALA A 258 -4.62 -0.47 8.75
N ASP A 259 -3.40 -0.33 8.23
CA ASP A 259 -3.18 0.36 6.96
C ASP A 259 -3.43 -0.59 5.79
N GLU A 260 -4.66 -0.54 5.27
CA GLU A 260 -5.17 -1.44 4.23
C GLU A 260 -5.18 -0.79 2.84
N VAL A 261 -4.35 0.24 2.66
CA VAL A 261 -4.21 0.92 1.37
C VAL A 261 -3.79 -0.07 0.27
N VAL A 262 -3.00 -1.10 0.57
CA VAL A 262 -2.62 -2.15 -0.39
C VAL A 262 -3.49 -3.40 -0.25
N THR A 263 -3.74 -3.85 0.99
CA THR A 263 -4.34 -5.15 1.27
C THR A 263 -5.86 -5.16 1.14
N GLY A 264 -6.51 -4.00 1.25
CA GLY A 264 -7.96 -3.87 1.15
C GLY A 264 -8.50 -4.22 -0.24
N PHE A 265 -9.76 -4.65 -0.26
CA PHE A 265 -10.51 -5.04 -1.45
C PHE A 265 -9.89 -6.19 -2.23
N GLY A 266 -9.45 -7.24 -1.54
CA GLY A 266 -9.18 -8.52 -2.19
C GLY A 266 -7.72 -8.90 -2.42
N ARG A 267 -6.74 -8.03 -2.15
CA ARG A 267 -5.33 -8.22 -2.60
C ARG A 267 -4.68 -9.52 -2.11
N LEU A 268 -5.03 -9.96 -0.89
CA LEU A 268 -4.52 -11.19 -0.29
C LEU A 268 -5.43 -12.41 -0.53
N GLY A 269 -6.47 -12.27 -1.36
CA GLY A 269 -7.48 -13.31 -1.58
C GLY A 269 -8.62 -13.33 -0.54
N THR A 270 -8.62 -12.39 0.41
CA THR A 270 -9.72 -12.05 1.34
C THR A 270 -10.12 -10.59 1.15
N MET A 271 -11.31 -10.19 1.61
CA MET A 271 -11.81 -8.84 1.35
C MET A 271 -10.89 -7.78 1.97
N PHE A 272 -10.41 -8.02 3.18
CA PHE A 272 -9.41 -7.20 3.86
C PHE A 272 -8.27 -8.08 4.40
N GLY A 273 -7.08 -7.50 4.53
CA GLY A 273 -5.96 -8.10 5.24
C GLY A 273 -6.23 -8.26 6.75
N SER A 274 -7.08 -7.42 7.32
CA SER A 274 -7.55 -7.55 8.70
C SER A 274 -8.34 -8.84 8.90
N GLU A 275 -9.21 -9.20 7.94
CA GLU A 275 -9.87 -10.50 7.94
C GLU A 275 -8.85 -11.63 7.78
N HIS A 276 -7.88 -11.46 6.87
CA HIS A 276 -6.86 -12.46 6.56
C HIS A 276 -6.05 -12.91 7.79
N TYR A 277 -5.62 -11.96 8.62
CA TYR A 277 -4.79 -12.22 9.81
C TYR A 277 -5.54 -12.01 11.15
N GLY A 278 -6.86 -11.91 11.13
CA GLY A 278 -7.67 -11.75 12.34
C GLY A 278 -7.37 -10.48 13.15
N LEU A 279 -7.09 -9.35 12.48
CA LEU A 279 -6.93 -8.05 13.15
C LEU A 279 -8.29 -7.50 13.58
N LYS A 280 -8.31 -6.82 14.73
CA LYS A 280 -9.46 -6.07 15.25
C LYS A 280 -9.12 -4.57 15.36
N PRO A 281 -8.99 -3.85 14.23
CA PRO A 281 -8.54 -2.47 14.25
C PRO A 281 -9.59 -1.51 14.80
N ASP A 282 -9.15 -0.39 15.39
CA ASP A 282 -10.02 0.75 15.74
C ASP A 282 -10.22 1.70 14.55
N LEU A 283 -9.26 1.71 13.61
CA LEU A 283 -9.25 2.47 12.36
C LEU A 283 -8.70 1.62 11.21
N ILE A 284 -9.28 1.74 10.03
CA ILE A 284 -8.75 1.14 8.78
C ILE A 284 -8.50 2.22 7.75
N THR A 285 -7.30 2.23 7.15
CA THR A 285 -6.96 3.12 6.03
C THR A 285 -7.19 2.41 4.70
N ILE A 286 -7.91 3.03 3.77
CA ILE A 286 -8.15 2.49 2.42
C ILE A 286 -7.84 3.53 1.33
N ALA A 287 -7.38 3.07 0.17
CA ALA A 287 -7.26 3.85 -1.07
C ALA A 287 -7.08 2.85 -2.24
N LYS A 288 -6.29 3.17 -3.27
CA LYS A 288 -5.84 2.26 -4.35
C LYS A 288 -6.96 1.34 -4.88
N GLY A 289 -7.04 0.11 -4.38
CA GLY A 289 -8.05 -0.90 -4.75
C GLY A 289 -9.50 -0.46 -4.53
N LEU A 290 -9.76 0.57 -3.72
CA LEU A 290 -11.07 1.18 -3.52
C LEU A 290 -11.72 1.62 -4.84
N THR A 291 -10.91 2.14 -5.77
CA THR A 291 -11.37 2.62 -7.09
C THR A 291 -10.62 1.96 -8.24
N SER A 292 -9.76 0.99 -7.94
CA SER A 292 -8.72 0.51 -8.84
C SER A 292 -7.91 1.62 -9.53
N ALA A 293 -7.68 2.74 -8.83
CA ALA A 293 -7.06 3.97 -9.34
C ALA A 293 -7.74 4.62 -10.57
N TYR A 294 -8.97 4.26 -10.92
CA TYR A 294 -9.73 4.94 -11.98
C TYR A 294 -10.07 6.39 -11.64
N ALA A 295 -10.19 6.69 -10.35
CA ALA A 295 -10.26 8.04 -9.82
C ALA A 295 -9.59 8.09 -8.43
N PRO A 296 -8.93 9.21 -8.06
CA PRO A 296 -8.36 9.36 -6.72
C PRO A 296 -9.45 9.33 -5.65
N LEU A 297 -9.31 8.42 -4.69
CA LEU A 297 -10.16 8.33 -3.51
C LEU A 297 -9.43 7.54 -2.42
N SER A 298 -9.60 7.98 -1.19
CA SER A 298 -9.15 7.28 0.02
C SER A 298 -10.25 7.28 1.06
N GLY A 299 -10.08 6.50 2.12
CA GLY A 299 -10.99 6.50 3.24
C GLY A 299 -10.33 6.11 4.56
N SER A 300 -10.88 6.67 5.64
CA SER A 300 -10.67 6.24 7.02
C SER A 300 -11.95 5.57 7.49
N ILE A 301 -11.92 4.26 7.70
CA ILE A 301 -13.03 3.52 8.30
C ILE A 301 -12.86 3.56 9.81
N VAL A 302 -13.88 4.05 10.52
CA VAL A 302 -13.86 4.31 11.96
C VAL A 302 -14.71 3.29 12.69
N SER A 303 -14.15 2.65 13.70
CA SER A 303 -14.86 1.71 14.57
C SER A 303 -15.99 2.35 15.38
N ASP A 304 -16.96 1.54 15.81
CA ASP A 304 -18.03 1.98 16.70
C ASP A 304 -17.51 2.55 18.03
N LYS A 305 -16.44 1.96 18.57
CA LYS A 305 -15.78 2.43 19.82
C LYS A 305 -15.29 3.86 19.65
N MET A 306 -14.57 4.14 18.56
CA MET A 306 -14.06 5.48 18.31
C MET A 306 -15.19 6.46 17.97
N TRP A 307 -16.14 6.04 17.12
CA TRP A 307 -17.25 6.88 16.68
C TRP A 307 -18.05 7.47 17.85
N LYS A 308 -18.37 6.65 18.87
CA LYS A 308 -19.08 7.12 20.07
C LYS A 308 -18.35 8.24 20.82
N VAL A 309 -17.03 8.19 20.90
CA VAL A 309 -16.22 9.24 21.54
C VAL A 309 -16.14 10.49 20.66
N LEU A 310 -16.13 10.33 19.33
CA LEU A 310 -16.21 11.47 18.41
C LEU A 310 -17.56 12.19 18.54
N GLU A 311 -18.67 11.44 18.63
CA GLU A 311 -20.01 11.99 18.88
C GLU A 311 -20.04 12.78 20.18
N GLN A 312 -19.58 12.18 21.29
CA GLN A 312 -19.45 12.87 22.58
C GLN A 312 -18.65 14.17 22.44
N GLY A 313 -17.51 14.11 21.75
CA GLY A 313 -16.67 15.30 21.53
C GLY A 313 -17.40 16.41 20.79
N THR A 314 -18.25 16.06 19.83
CA THR A 314 -19.05 17.05 19.08
C THR A 314 -20.27 17.55 19.84
N ASP A 315 -20.86 16.75 20.73
CA ASP A 315 -21.90 17.21 21.66
C ASP A 315 -21.35 18.28 22.62
N GLU A 316 -20.10 18.10 23.07
CA GLU A 316 -19.43 19.01 24.00
C GLU A 316 -18.85 20.26 23.31
N ASN A 317 -18.30 20.12 22.10
CA ASN A 317 -17.44 21.15 21.48
C ASN A 317 -17.97 21.68 20.13
N GLY A 318 -19.09 21.15 19.64
CA GLY A 318 -19.63 21.48 18.31
C GLY A 318 -18.95 20.72 17.17
N PRO A 319 -19.18 21.14 15.91
CA PRO A 319 -18.71 20.40 14.73
C PRO A 319 -17.18 20.20 14.70
N ILE A 320 -16.75 19.02 14.28
CA ILE A 320 -15.32 18.71 14.14
C ILE A 320 -14.64 19.63 13.11
N GLY A 321 -13.50 20.22 13.49
CA GLY A 321 -12.66 21.05 12.62
C GLY A 321 -11.80 20.23 11.64
N HIS A 322 -12.44 19.43 10.79
CA HIS A 322 -11.75 18.59 9.81
C HIS A 322 -12.55 18.46 8.51
N GLY A 323 -11.89 18.69 7.38
CA GLY A 323 -12.53 18.69 6.08
C GLY A 323 -11.52 18.98 4.97
N TRP A 324 -11.67 18.28 3.84
CA TRP A 324 -10.98 18.58 2.59
C TRP A 324 -12.01 19.05 1.57
N THR A 325 -11.66 20.04 0.72
CA THR A 325 -12.56 20.51 -0.35
C THR A 325 -13.13 19.34 -1.16
N TYR A 326 -12.29 18.38 -1.54
CA TYR A 326 -12.68 17.23 -2.37
C TYR A 326 -13.05 15.97 -1.56
N SER A 327 -13.29 16.11 -0.26
CA SER A 327 -13.79 15.01 0.57
C SER A 327 -15.08 14.45 -0.02
N ALA A 328 -15.12 13.13 -0.24
CA ALA A 328 -16.24 12.42 -0.87
C ALA A 328 -16.61 12.93 -2.28
N HIS A 329 -15.61 13.28 -3.10
CA HIS A 329 -15.82 13.77 -4.47
C HIS A 329 -16.76 12.84 -5.28
N PRO A 330 -17.84 13.35 -5.91
CA PRO A 330 -18.85 12.51 -6.57
C PRO A 330 -18.27 11.56 -7.62
N ILE A 331 -17.39 12.04 -8.50
CA ILE A 331 -16.70 11.21 -9.50
C ILE A 331 -15.89 10.07 -8.87
N GLY A 332 -15.12 10.35 -7.81
CA GLY A 332 -14.37 9.33 -7.09
C GLY A 332 -15.28 8.29 -6.46
N ALA A 333 -16.40 8.74 -5.89
CA ALA A 333 -17.40 7.86 -5.30
C ALA A 333 -18.08 6.96 -6.35
N ALA A 334 -18.48 7.51 -7.50
CA ALA A 334 -19.05 6.74 -8.60
C ALA A 334 -18.07 5.69 -9.16
N ALA A 335 -16.80 6.07 -9.32
CA ALA A 335 -15.74 5.13 -9.69
C ALA A 335 -15.60 4.00 -8.66
N GLY A 336 -15.63 4.33 -7.36
CA GLY A 336 -15.59 3.35 -6.28
C GLY A 336 -16.77 2.38 -6.31
N VAL A 337 -18.00 2.88 -6.50
CA VAL A 337 -19.20 2.03 -6.62
C VAL A 337 -19.07 1.07 -7.79
N ALA A 338 -18.71 1.57 -8.98
CA ALA A 338 -18.55 0.73 -10.17
C ALA A 338 -17.42 -0.30 -10.00
N ASN A 339 -16.29 0.11 -9.42
CA ASN A 339 -15.17 -0.78 -9.13
C ASN A 339 -15.56 -1.92 -8.17
N LEU A 340 -16.24 -1.62 -7.06
CA LEU A 340 -16.64 -2.65 -6.09
C LEU A 340 -17.70 -3.60 -6.66
N LYS A 341 -18.62 -3.12 -7.52
CA LYS A 341 -19.54 -4.00 -8.26
C LYS A 341 -18.78 -4.94 -9.18
N LEU A 342 -17.85 -4.40 -9.98
CA LEU A 342 -17.08 -5.19 -10.93
C LEU A 342 -16.19 -6.24 -10.24
N LEU A 343 -15.63 -5.89 -9.06
CA LEU A 343 -14.87 -6.81 -8.23
C LEU A 343 -15.68 -8.06 -7.88
N ASP A 344 -16.95 -7.87 -7.51
CA ASP A 344 -17.88 -8.94 -7.15
C ASP A 344 -18.41 -9.70 -8.38
N GLU A 345 -18.88 -8.98 -9.40
CA GLU A 345 -19.49 -9.54 -10.62
C GLU A 345 -18.53 -10.46 -11.38
N LEU A 346 -17.24 -10.13 -11.38
CA LEU A 346 -16.19 -10.91 -12.03
C LEU A 346 -15.51 -11.93 -11.09
N ASP A 347 -15.95 -12.03 -9.84
CA ASP A 347 -15.37 -12.89 -8.80
C ASP A 347 -13.82 -12.80 -8.74
N LEU A 348 -13.30 -11.57 -8.82
CA LEU A 348 -11.86 -11.35 -8.98
C LEU A 348 -11.05 -11.75 -7.74
N ILE A 349 -11.68 -11.79 -6.56
CA ILE A 349 -11.02 -12.28 -5.35
C ILE A 349 -10.79 -13.80 -5.44
N ALA A 350 -11.70 -14.56 -6.07
CA ALA A 350 -11.46 -15.96 -6.33
C ALA A 350 -10.32 -16.17 -7.33
N ASN A 351 -10.28 -15.39 -8.43
CA ASN A 351 -9.16 -15.46 -9.37
C ASN A 351 -7.83 -15.05 -8.72
N ASN A 352 -7.84 -14.05 -7.81
CA ASN A 352 -6.68 -13.70 -7.00
C ASN A 352 -6.16 -14.92 -6.21
N ARG A 353 -7.04 -15.63 -5.48
CA ARG A 353 -6.63 -16.83 -4.72
C ARG A 353 -6.02 -17.90 -5.63
N GLU A 354 -6.65 -18.17 -6.77
CA GLU A 354 -6.19 -19.22 -7.69
C GLU A 354 -4.90 -18.85 -8.41
N VAL A 355 -4.88 -17.72 -9.12
CA VAL A 355 -3.76 -17.32 -9.97
C VAL A 355 -2.62 -16.70 -9.15
N GLY A 356 -2.93 -16.00 -8.07
CA GLY A 356 -1.91 -15.48 -7.15
C GLY A 356 -1.15 -16.60 -6.43
N GLY A 357 -1.86 -17.63 -5.96
CA GLY A 357 -1.24 -18.85 -5.43
C GLY A 357 -0.41 -19.58 -6.48
N TYR A 358 -0.90 -19.65 -7.72
CA TYR A 358 -0.14 -20.20 -8.85
C TYR A 358 1.15 -19.42 -9.13
N LEU A 359 1.09 -18.08 -9.23
CA LEU A 359 2.25 -17.21 -9.46
C LEU A 359 3.32 -17.38 -8.38
N ASN A 360 2.93 -17.37 -7.10
CA ASN A 360 3.88 -17.54 -5.99
C ASN A 360 4.57 -18.91 -6.02
N LYS A 361 3.80 -19.96 -6.32
CA LYS A 361 4.34 -21.32 -6.47
C LYS A 361 5.33 -21.41 -7.64
N THR A 362 4.93 -20.97 -8.83
CA THR A 362 5.77 -21.09 -10.03
C THR A 362 7.01 -20.20 -9.98
N MET A 363 6.91 -19.01 -9.39
CA MET A 363 8.09 -18.16 -9.11
C MET A 363 9.08 -18.88 -8.20
N THR A 364 8.59 -19.53 -7.15
CA THR A 364 9.42 -20.31 -6.22
C THR A 364 10.10 -21.49 -6.91
N GLU A 365 9.36 -22.24 -7.72
CA GLU A 365 9.90 -23.38 -8.49
C GLU A 365 10.98 -22.94 -9.51
N ALA A 366 10.79 -21.79 -10.16
CA ALA A 366 11.71 -21.29 -11.17
C ALA A 366 13.03 -20.72 -10.61
N LEU A 367 12.97 -20.04 -9.47
CA LEU A 367 14.09 -19.24 -8.95
C LEU A 367 14.62 -19.70 -7.58
N GLY A 368 13.89 -20.54 -6.86
CA GLY A 368 14.18 -20.90 -5.46
C GLY A 368 15.50 -21.65 -5.24
N HIS A 369 16.15 -22.13 -6.30
CA HIS A 369 17.47 -22.76 -6.26
C HIS A 369 18.61 -21.88 -6.78
N HIS A 370 18.31 -20.66 -7.25
CA HIS A 370 19.31 -19.75 -7.77
C HIS A 370 20.27 -19.28 -6.63
N PRO A 371 21.60 -19.28 -6.84
CA PRO A 371 22.58 -18.98 -5.79
C PRO A 371 22.50 -17.55 -5.26
N ASN A 372 21.94 -16.63 -6.03
CA ASN A 372 21.73 -15.23 -5.65
C ASN A 372 20.28 -14.89 -5.29
N VAL A 373 19.40 -15.87 -5.17
CA VAL A 373 18.04 -15.67 -4.65
C VAL A 373 18.02 -16.08 -3.19
N GLY A 374 17.83 -15.10 -2.32
CA GLY A 374 17.83 -15.27 -0.88
C GLY A 374 16.49 -15.75 -0.35
N GLU A 375 15.42 -15.08 -0.78
CA GLU A 375 14.05 -15.40 -0.40
C GLU A 375 13.09 -15.11 -1.56
N ILE A 376 12.08 -15.98 -1.68
CA ILE A 376 10.88 -15.74 -2.47
C ILE A 376 9.71 -15.79 -1.50
N ARG A 377 8.87 -14.76 -1.53
CA ARG A 377 7.76 -14.60 -0.57
C ARG A 377 6.58 -13.91 -1.23
N GLY A 378 5.39 -14.15 -0.69
CA GLY A 378 4.17 -13.50 -1.17
C GLY A 378 2.91 -14.29 -0.82
N GLU A 379 1.79 -13.60 -0.88
CA GLU A 379 0.46 -14.14 -0.58
C GLU A 379 -0.57 -13.47 -1.50
N GLY A 380 -1.56 -14.24 -1.98
CA GLY A 380 -2.50 -13.77 -3.00
C GLY A 380 -1.77 -13.21 -4.22
N MET A 381 -2.20 -12.04 -4.71
CA MET A 381 -1.58 -11.32 -5.83
C MET A 381 -0.47 -10.38 -5.38
N LEU A 382 0.39 -10.85 -4.48
CA LEU A 382 1.66 -10.24 -4.11
C LEU A 382 2.75 -11.31 -4.19
N CYS A 383 3.90 -10.94 -4.77
CA CYS A 383 5.08 -11.79 -4.82
C CYS A 383 6.34 -10.92 -4.82
N ALA A 384 7.40 -11.34 -4.16
CA ALA A 384 8.71 -10.72 -4.22
C ALA A 384 9.83 -11.76 -4.29
N VAL A 385 10.88 -11.40 -5.03
CA VAL A 385 12.15 -12.12 -5.08
C VAL A 385 13.22 -11.20 -4.54
N GLU A 386 13.89 -11.61 -3.47
CA GLU A 386 14.99 -10.87 -2.87
C GLU A 386 16.34 -11.47 -3.25
N PHE A 387 17.24 -10.62 -3.70
CA PHE A 387 18.55 -11.01 -4.19
C PHE A 387 19.63 -10.75 -3.14
N VAL A 388 20.58 -11.67 -3.12
CA VAL A 388 21.74 -11.64 -2.22
C VAL A 388 23.00 -12.03 -2.98
N LYS A 389 24.14 -11.51 -2.57
CA LYS A 389 25.44 -11.87 -3.12
C LYS A 389 25.82 -13.30 -2.78
N ASP A 390 25.48 -13.74 -1.57
CA ASP A 390 25.69 -15.11 -1.11
C ASP A 390 24.46 -15.56 -0.31
N ARG A 391 23.82 -16.65 -0.75
CA ARG A 391 22.59 -17.17 -0.16
C ARG A 391 22.81 -17.79 1.21
N ASP A 392 23.86 -18.57 1.38
CA ASP A 392 24.08 -19.36 2.61
C ASP A 392 24.42 -18.45 3.80
N SER A 393 25.23 -17.42 3.56
CA SER A 393 25.57 -16.41 4.57
C SER A 393 24.59 -15.23 4.62
N ARG A 394 23.61 -15.19 3.71
CA ARG A 394 22.67 -14.06 3.51
C ARG A 394 23.38 -12.71 3.33
N THR A 395 24.53 -12.71 2.66
CA THR A 395 25.26 -11.47 2.38
C THR A 395 24.55 -10.70 1.27
N PHE A 396 24.08 -9.48 1.57
CA PHE A 396 23.45 -8.61 0.58
C PHE A 396 24.46 -7.97 -0.39
N PHE A 397 23.98 -7.55 -1.56
CA PHE A 397 24.78 -6.75 -2.50
C PHE A 397 25.05 -5.34 -1.95
N ASP A 398 26.05 -4.65 -2.51
CA ASP A 398 26.22 -3.22 -2.24
C ASP A 398 25.12 -2.45 -2.98
N ALA A 399 24.55 -1.42 -2.34
CA ALA A 399 23.54 -0.58 -2.98
C ALA A 399 24.03 0.07 -4.30
N ALA A 400 25.34 0.27 -4.44
CA ALA A 400 25.97 0.76 -5.66
C ALA A 400 25.87 -0.23 -6.84
N ASP A 401 25.74 -1.53 -6.56
CA ASP A 401 25.62 -2.58 -7.57
C ASP A 401 24.26 -2.52 -8.28
N LYS A 402 23.22 -1.99 -7.61
CA LYS A 402 21.87 -1.79 -8.20
C LYS A 402 21.29 -3.04 -8.87
N VAL A 403 21.46 -4.22 -8.26
CA VAL A 403 21.02 -5.50 -8.85
C VAL A 403 19.52 -5.53 -9.11
N GLY A 404 18.71 -5.13 -8.13
CA GLY A 404 17.25 -5.05 -8.28
C GLY A 404 16.82 -4.12 -9.43
N PRO A 405 17.31 -2.87 -9.48
CA PRO A 405 17.09 -1.97 -10.63
C PRO A 405 17.54 -2.53 -11.98
N GLN A 406 18.68 -3.23 -12.05
CA GLN A 406 19.15 -3.84 -13.29
C GLN A 406 18.21 -4.95 -13.79
N ILE A 407 17.73 -5.82 -12.89
CA ILE A 407 16.78 -6.89 -13.23
C ILE A 407 15.42 -6.31 -13.64
N SER A 408 14.91 -5.31 -12.91
CA SER A 408 13.69 -4.57 -13.26
C SER A 408 13.80 -3.92 -14.65
N ALA A 409 14.94 -3.31 -14.97
CA ALA A 409 15.20 -2.74 -16.29
C ALA A 409 15.26 -3.82 -17.40
N ALA A 410 15.89 -4.97 -17.13
CA ALA A 410 15.93 -6.10 -18.06
C ALA A 410 14.53 -6.67 -18.35
N LEU A 411 13.67 -6.78 -17.34
CA LEU A 411 12.27 -7.16 -17.51
C LEU A 411 11.49 -6.14 -18.34
N ALA A 412 11.66 -4.85 -18.06
CA ALA A 412 10.99 -3.79 -18.81
C ALA A 412 11.43 -3.76 -20.28
N ALA A 413 12.68 -4.12 -20.57
CA ALA A 413 13.18 -4.30 -21.93
C ALA A 413 12.61 -5.55 -22.62
N ASP A 414 12.16 -6.54 -21.84
CA ASP A 414 11.42 -7.72 -22.31
C ASP A 414 9.90 -7.57 -22.11
N HIS A 415 9.40 -6.33 -22.07
CA HIS A 415 7.98 -5.98 -22.03
C HIS A 415 7.21 -6.44 -20.78
N VAL A 416 7.86 -6.63 -19.63
CA VAL A 416 7.20 -6.90 -18.34
C VAL A 416 7.57 -5.82 -17.33
N ILE A 417 6.57 -5.20 -16.68
CA ILE A 417 6.80 -4.25 -15.60
C ILE A 417 6.83 -5.00 -14.26
N ALA A 418 7.94 -4.88 -13.55
CA ALA A 418 8.07 -5.27 -12.16
C ALA A 418 8.90 -4.19 -11.44
N ARG A 419 8.69 -4.02 -10.14
CA ARG A 419 9.29 -2.91 -9.39
C ARG A 419 10.54 -3.36 -8.64
N ALA A 420 11.65 -2.66 -8.84
CA ALA A 420 12.74 -2.67 -7.87
C ALA A 420 12.31 -1.93 -6.59
N MET A 421 12.16 -2.68 -5.50
CA MET A 421 11.66 -2.16 -4.23
C MET A 421 12.74 -1.33 -3.52
N PRO A 422 12.37 -0.34 -2.69
CA PRO A 422 13.34 0.48 -1.99
C PRO A 422 14.10 -0.29 -0.89
N GLN A 423 15.31 0.19 -0.59
CA GLN A 423 16.12 -0.26 0.55
C GLN A 423 16.41 -1.77 0.57
N GLY A 424 16.76 -2.30 -0.59
CA GLY A 424 17.21 -3.67 -0.83
C GLY A 424 17.17 -4.00 -2.32
N ASP A 425 17.86 -5.07 -2.72
CA ASP A 425 17.73 -5.65 -4.06
C ASP A 425 16.58 -6.64 -4.06
N ILE A 426 15.36 -6.10 -4.15
CA ILE A 426 14.12 -6.87 -4.13
C ILE A 426 13.33 -6.51 -5.39
N LEU A 427 12.86 -7.51 -6.11
CA LEU A 427 11.93 -7.35 -7.22
C LEU A 427 10.53 -7.73 -6.77
N GLY A 428 9.59 -6.78 -6.85
CA GLY A 428 8.21 -6.96 -6.43
C GLY A 428 7.23 -7.06 -7.59
N PHE A 429 6.19 -7.86 -7.36
CA PHE A 429 5.06 -8.12 -8.26
C PHE A 429 3.75 -7.95 -7.49
N ALA A 430 2.82 -7.22 -8.11
CA ALA A 430 1.48 -6.97 -7.59
C ALA A 430 0.46 -6.82 -8.73
N PRO A 431 0.34 -7.83 -9.61
CA PRO A 431 -0.43 -7.73 -10.86
C PRO A 431 -1.92 -7.45 -10.63
N PRO A 432 -2.66 -7.02 -11.65
CA PRO A 432 -4.12 -6.96 -11.61
C PRO A 432 -4.73 -8.33 -11.29
N PHE A 433 -5.88 -8.35 -10.63
CA PHE A 433 -6.57 -9.58 -10.26
C PHE A 433 -7.12 -10.33 -11.46
N CYS A 434 -7.21 -9.70 -12.63
CA CYS A 434 -7.56 -10.37 -13.88
C CYS A 434 -6.38 -11.07 -14.58
N LEU A 435 -5.20 -11.11 -13.97
CA LEU A 435 -4.06 -11.85 -14.50
C LEU A 435 -4.46 -13.31 -14.73
N THR A 436 -4.11 -13.84 -15.90
CA THR A 436 -4.32 -15.23 -16.27
C THR A 436 -3.11 -16.09 -15.89
N LYS A 437 -3.28 -17.43 -15.83
CA LYS A 437 -2.14 -18.34 -15.61
C LYS A 437 -1.06 -18.21 -16.69
N ALA A 438 -1.46 -18.02 -17.95
CA ALA A 438 -0.52 -17.83 -19.05
C ALA A 438 0.29 -16.53 -18.91
N GLU A 439 -0.34 -15.43 -18.49
CA GLU A 439 0.39 -14.19 -18.18
C GLU A 439 1.28 -14.37 -16.94
N ALA A 440 0.85 -15.15 -15.94
CA ALA A 440 1.70 -15.48 -14.79
C ALA A 440 2.93 -16.32 -15.20
N ASP A 441 2.77 -17.28 -16.12
CA ASP A 441 3.88 -18.05 -16.70
C ASP A 441 4.85 -17.12 -17.45
N GLU A 442 4.34 -16.16 -18.23
CA GLU A 442 5.17 -15.16 -18.93
C GLU A 442 5.98 -14.30 -17.94
N VAL A 443 5.35 -13.84 -16.85
CA VAL A 443 6.05 -13.09 -15.79
C VAL A 443 7.20 -13.92 -15.22
N VAL A 444 6.95 -15.18 -14.87
CA VAL A 444 7.96 -16.06 -14.26
C VAL A 444 9.08 -16.39 -15.24
N GLU A 445 8.77 -16.75 -16.48
CA GLU A 445 9.76 -17.06 -17.52
C GLU A 445 10.71 -15.88 -17.76
N LYS A 446 10.14 -14.69 -17.97
CA LYS A 446 10.93 -13.48 -18.22
C LYS A 446 11.71 -13.03 -16.99
N THR A 447 11.17 -13.27 -15.79
CA THR A 447 11.92 -13.00 -14.54
C THR A 447 13.12 -13.93 -14.43
N ALA A 448 12.95 -15.23 -14.66
CA ALA A 448 14.06 -16.19 -14.65
C ALA A 448 15.14 -15.84 -15.69
N LYS A 449 14.73 -15.44 -16.90
CA LYS A 449 15.63 -14.96 -17.95
C LYS A 449 16.39 -13.70 -17.54
N ALA A 450 15.71 -12.70 -16.96
CA ALA A 450 16.32 -11.47 -16.50
C ALA A 450 17.33 -11.72 -15.36
N VAL A 451 16.96 -12.53 -14.38
CA VAL A 451 17.85 -12.96 -13.28
C VAL A 451 19.09 -13.64 -13.83
N LYS A 452 18.94 -14.63 -14.72
CA LYS A 452 20.06 -15.32 -15.38
C LYS A 452 20.98 -14.35 -16.15
N THR A 453 20.39 -13.37 -16.83
CA THR A 453 21.16 -12.39 -17.62
C THR A 453 22.04 -11.51 -16.73
N ILE A 454 21.54 -11.10 -15.56
CA ILE A 454 22.25 -10.17 -14.66
C ILE A 454 23.17 -10.90 -13.68
N LEU A 455 22.78 -12.09 -13.20
CA LEU A 455 23.44 -12.79 -12.10
C LEU A 455 24.12 -14.12 -12.49
N GLY A 456 23.90 -14.61 -13.71
CA GLY A 456 24.58 -15.80 -14.26
C GLY A 456 23.72 -17.06 -14.29
#